data_AF-A0A3D2VW90-F1
#
_entry.id   AF-A0A3D2VW90-F1
#
_cell.length_a   1.000
_cell.length_b   1.000
_cell.length_c   1.000
_cell.angle_alpha   90.00
_cell.angle_beta   90.00
_cell.angle_gamma   90.00
#
_symmetry.space_group_name_H-M   'P 1'
#
loop_
_entity.id
_entity.type
_entity.pdbx_description
1 polymer ?
#
loop_
_entity_poly.entity_id
_entity_poly.type
_entity_poly.pdbx_seq_one_letter_code
_entity_poly.pdbx_strand_id
1 'polypeptide(L)'
;MSDAATPPSEQGAEIVEGEKLALTFNAKRCIHARFCVTGAPGVFLANVEGPWIHPDAMDAEELAAIARECPSGAIQYRRKDGGQEERAPPVNLISIREAGPYALRGDLKLDGAPIGYRATLCRCGASKNKPYCDGAHHEAGFAATGEPPTGDKTDMLAVRDGPVEIAPQADGPLMLKGNLEIVSGTGRVVARVEKAFLCRCGQSANKPFCDGAHKKIGFKT
;
A
#
# COMPACT_ATOMS: atom_id res chain seq x y z
N MET A 1 19.69 10.57 16.41
CA MET A 1 20.03 9.42 15.55
C MET A 1 18.80 8.53 15.58
N SER A 2 17.90 8.67 14.60
CA SER A 2 16.70 7.84 14.56
C SER A 2 17.10 6.45 14.10
N ASP A 3 16.91 5.44 14.94
CA ASP A 3 16.88 4.05 14.52
C ASP A 3 15.89 3.94 13.35
N ALA A 4 16.41 3.78 12.14
CA ALA A 4 15.60 3.32 11.02
C ALA A 4 15.28 1.86 11.32
N ALA A 5 14.25 1.64 12.13
CA ALA A 5 13.81 0.32 12.51
C ALA A 5 13.46 -0.44 11.22
N THR A 6 14.25 -1.48 10.93
CA THR A 6 13.94 -2.48 9.91
C THR A 6 12.49 -2.92 10.13
N PRO A 7 11.57 -2.75 9.18
CA PRO A 7 10.22 -3.25 9.35
C PRO A 7 10.30 -4.77 9.61
N PRO A 8 9.52 -5.30 10.57
CA PRO A 8 9.61 -6.70 10.95
C PRO A 8 9.41 -7.58 9.72
N SER A 9 10.22 -8.62 9.57
CA SER A 9 10.06 -9.59 8.48
C SER A 9 8.65 -10.17 8.55
N GLU A 10 7.77 -9.76 7.65
CA GLU A 10 6.45 -10.35 7.54
C GLU A 10 6.60 -11.84 7.21
N GLN A 11 5.97 -12.70 8.00
CA GLN A 11 6.08 -14.16 7.85
C GLN A 11 5.78 -14.59 6.40
N GLY A 12 6.72 -15.32 5.79
CA GLY A 12 6.60 -15.81 4.41
C GLY A 12 7.16 -14.87 3.34
N ALA A 13 7.91 -13.84 3.71
CA ALA A 13 8.68 -13.05 2.74
C ALA A 13 9.97 -13.79 2.31
N GLU A 14 10.25 -13.76 1.01
CA GLU A 14 11.52 -14.18 0.41
C GLU A 14 12.55 -13.07 0.60
N ILE A 15 13.75 -13.39 1.08
CA ILE A 15 14.86 -12.45 1.16
C ILE A 15 15.93 -12.93 0.18
N VAL A 16 16.30 -12.05 -0.77
CA VAL A 16 17.33 -12.32 -1.76
C VAL A 16 18.51 -11.38 -1.49
N GLU A 17 19.62 -11.97 -1.10
CA GLU A 17 20.83 -11.25 -0.73
C GLU A 17 21.63 -10.88 -1.98
N GLY A 18 22.01 -9.60 -2.10
CA GLY A 18 23.06 -9.13 -3.00
C GLY A 18 24.25 -8.57 -2.24
N GLU A 19 25.26 -8.09 -2.95
CA GLU A 19 26.49 -7.53 -2.38
C GLU A 19 26.21 -6.22 -1.63
N LYS A 20 25.51 -5.27 -2.29
CA LYS A 20 25.29 -3.91 -1.78
C LYS A 20 23.92 -3.70 -1.13
N LEU A 21 22.94 -4.55 -1.42
CA LEU A 21 21.62 -4.53 -0.80
C LEU A 21 21.02 -5.93 -0.74
N ALA A 22 20.07 -6.12 0.17
CA ALA A 22 19.18 -7.26 0.18
C ALA A 22 17.78 -6.82 -0.27
N LEU A 23 17.12 -7.61 -1.12
CA LEU A 23 15.72 -7.41 -1.47
C LEU A 23 14.83 -8.34 -0.64
N THR A 24 13.69 -7.81 -0.21
CA THR A 24 12.62 -8.59 0.41
C THR A 24 11.42 -8.61 -0.53
N PHE A 25 10.85 -9.78 -0.79
CA PHE A 25 9.61 -9.96 -1.53
C PHE A 25 8.54 -10.64 -0.68
N ASN A 26 7.41 -9.96 -0.47
CA ASN A 26 6.22 -10.57 0.14
C ASN A 26 5.13 -10.82 -0.91
N ALA A 27 4.99 -12.10 -1.31
CA ALA A 27 3.99 -12.54 -2.27
C ALA A 27 2.55 -12.17 -1.88
N LYS A 28 2.20 -12.22 -0.59
CA LYS A 28 0.85 -11.88 -0.10
C LYS A 28 0.51 -10.41 -0.32
N ARG A 29 1.50 -9.52 -0.37
CA ARG A 29 1.29 -8.09 -0.65
C ARG A 29 1.37 -7.76 -2.13
N CYS A 30 1.89 -8.65 -2.97
CA CYS A 30 2.07 -8.34 -4.39
C CYS A 30 0.72 -8.22 -5.08
N ILE A 31 0.47 -7.08 -5.73
CA ILE A 31 -0.71 -6.86 -6.58
C ILE A 31 -0.38 -6.93 -8.08
N HIS A 32 0.80 -7.47 -8.42
CA HIS A 32 1.32 -7.54 -9.79
C HIS A 32 1.22 -6.19 -10.54
N ALA A 33 1.55 -5.08 -9.87
CA ALA A 33 1.54 -3.75 -10.47
C ALA A 33 2.68 -3.52 -11.49
N ARG A 34 3.56 -4.51 -11.67
CA ARG A 34 4.64 -4.59 -12.67
C ARG A 34 5.77 -3.56 -12.59
N PHE A 35 5.71 -2.57 -11.68
CA PHE A 35 6.79 -1.59 -11.49
C PHE A 35 8.20 -2.21 -11.37
N CYS A 36 8.33 -3.33 -10.66
CA CYS A 36 9.61 -4.03 -10.52
C CYS A 36 10.12 -4.61 -11.85
N VAL A 37 9.32 -5.46 -12.50
CA VAL A 37 9.70 -6.15 -13.75
C VAL A 37 9.83 -5.19 -14.94
N THR A 38 9.17 -4.03 -14.92
CA THR A 38 9.33 -3.01 -15.97
C THR A 38 10.45 -2.02 -15.67
N GLY A 39 10.73 -1.76 -14.40
CA GLY A 39 11.79 -0.84 -13.98
C GLY A 39 13.18 -1.47 -14.01
N ALA A 40 13.31 -2.73 -13.60
CA ALA A 40 14.57 -3.48 -13.59
C ALA A 40 14.37 -4.91 -14.13
N PRO A 41 14.15 -5.09 -15.44
CA PRO A 41 13.90 -6.41 -16.05
C PRO A 41 15.10 -7.37 -15.97
N GLY A 42 16.32 -6.87 -15.70
CA GLY A 42 17.49 -7.72 -15.42
C GLY A 42 17.59 -8.19 -13.96
N VAL A 43 16.92 -7.48 -13.04
CA VAL A 43 16.85 -7.84 -11.62
C VAL A 43 15.63 -8.71 -11.35
N PHE A 44 14.46 -8.32 -11.85
CA PHE A 44 13.19 -9.02 -11.62
C PHE A 44 12.75 -9.73 -12.90
N LEU A 45 13.07 -11.02 -13.01
CA LEU A 45 12.71 -11.84 -14.16
C LEU A 45 11.25 -12.27 -14.05
N ALA A 46 10.46 -12.01 -15.10
CA ALA A 46 9.08 -12.45 -15.19
C ALA A 46 8.98 -13.80 -15.93
N ASN A 47 8.09 -14.68 -15.46
CA ASN A 47 7.76 -15.96 -16.11
C ASN A 47 8.94 -16.90 -16.32
N VAL A 48 9.83 -17.00 -15.33
CA VAL A 48 10.97 -17.92 -15.33
C VAL A 48 10.75 -19.05 -14.33
N GLU A 49 11.37 -20.20 -14.59
CA GLU A 49 11.54 -21.25 -13.59
C GLU A 49 12.84 -21.00 -12.81
N GLY A 50 12.80 -21.15 -11.48
CA GLY A 50 13.96 -20.95 -10.61
C GLY A 50 14.10 -19.51 -10.07
N PRO A 51 15.32 -19.07 -9.73
CA PRO A 51 15.57 -17.74 -9.18
C PRO A 51 15.09 -16.66 -10.15
N TRP A 52 14.35 -15.69 -9.61
CA TRP A 52 13.71 -14.63 -10.40
C TRP A 52 14.08 -13.22 -9.93
N ILE A 53 14.82 -13.10 -8.82
CA ILE A 53 15.35 -11.84 -8.29
C ILE A 53 16.88 -11.91 -8.30
N HIS A 54 17.55 -10.93 -8.89
CA HIS A 54 19.01 -10.82 -8.99
C HIS A 54 19.48 -9.42 -8.58
N PRO A 55 19.65 -9.15 -7.27
CA PRO A 55 19.91 -7.79 -6.77
C PRO A 55 21.17 -7.13 -7.33
N ASP A 56 22.18 -7.91 -7.72
CA ASP A 56 23.46 -7.40 -8.22
C ASP A 56 23.47 -7.13 -9.73
N ALA A 57 22.35 -7.32 -10.43
CA ALA A 57 22.23 -7.06 -11.87
C ALA A 57 22.07 -5.56 -12.23
N MET A 58 22.11 -4.66 -11.24
CA MET A 58 21.92 -3.21 -11.40
C MET A 58 22.66 -2.45 -10.29
N ASP A 59 22.89 -1.15 -10.48
CA ASP A 59 23.36 -0.28 -9.39
C ASP A 59 22.39 -0.29 -8.20
N ALA A 60 22.95 -0.29 -7.00
CA ALA A 60 22.18 -0.42 -5.78
C ALA A 60 21.20 0.75 -5.58
N GLU A 61 21.59 2.00 -5.86
CA GLU A 61 20.69 3.15 -5.67
C GLU A 61 19.56 3.17 -6.70
N GLU A 62 19.86 2.83 -7.96
CA GLU A 62 18.83 2.67 -8.99
C GLU A 62 17.82 1.57 -8.62
N LEU A 63 18.31 0.43 -8.15
CA LEU A 63 17.47 -0.67 -7.70
C LEU A 63 16.64 -0.29 -6.46
N ALA A 64 17.23 0.45 -5.51
CA ALA A 64 16.48 0.98 -4.37
C ALA A 64 15.37 1.94 -4.81
N ALA A 65 15.62 2.80 -5.80
CA ALA A 65 14.60 3.68 -6.37
C ALA A 65 13.43 2.88 -6.98
N ILE A 66 13.73 1.83 -7.74
CA ILE A 66 12.70 0.96 -8.34
C ILE A 66 11.93 0.19 -7.27
N ALA A 67 12.61 -0.29 -6.24
CA ALA A 67 11.98 -0.95 -5.09
C ALA A 67 10.95 -0.03 -4.41
N ARG A 68 11.25 1.27 -4.26
CA ARG A 68 10.35 2.30 -3.69
C ARG A 68 9.09 2.57 -4.54
N GLU A 69 9.09 2.19 -5.81
CA GLU A 69 7.91 2.31 -6.68
C GLU A 69 6.89 1.18 -6.52
N CYS A 70 7.23 0.08 -5.82
CA CYS A 70 6.28 -0.98 -5.50
C CYS A 70 5.09 -0.45 -4.65
N PRO A 71 3.87 -0.32 -5.19
CA PRO A 71 2.82 0.42 -4.50
C PRO A 71 2.29 -0.29 -3.25
N SER A 72 2.41 -1.61 -3.18
CA SER A 72 1.96 -2.40 -2.04
C SER A 72 3.02 -2.62 -0.97
N GLY A 73 4.26 -2.14 -1.21
CA GLY A 73 5.40 -2.44 -0.37
C GLY A 73 5.77 -3.93 -0.36
N ALA A 74 5.34 -4.70 -1.37
CA ALA A 74 5.71 -6.11 -1.51
C ALA A 74 7.21 -6.28 -1.80
N ILE A 75 7.81 -5.34 -2.53
CA ILE A 75 9.26 -5.22 -2.69
C ILE A 75 9.76 -4.16 -1.72
N GLN A 76 10.72 -4.56 -0.90
CA GLN A 76 11.45 -3.72 0.04
C GLN A 76 12.94 -4.02 -0.10
N TYR A 77 13.78 -3.18 0.48
CA TYR A 77 15.22 -3.38 0.47
C TYR A 77 15.84 -3.02 1.81
N ARG A 78 17.06 -3.53 2.03
CA ARG A 78 17.98 -3.12 3.09
C ARG A 78 19.33 -2.86 2.48
N ARG A 79 19.96 -1.73 2.79
CA ARG A 79 21.30 -1.36 2.33
C ARG A 79 22.36 -2.06 3.15
N LYS A 80 23.44 -2.46 2.47
CA LYS A 80 24.66 -3.03 3.08
C LYS A 80 25.88 -2.16 2.85
N ASP A 81 25.78 -1.21 1.93
CA ASP A 81 26.84 -0.32 1.50
C ASP A 81 26.80 1.07 2.17
N GLY A 82 25.95 1.25 3.18
CA GLY A 82 25.75 2.54 3.85
C GLY A 82 24.88 3.53 3.07
N GLY A 83 24.27 3.12 1.96
CA GLY A 83 23.28 3.90 1.23
C GLY A 83 22.01 4.20 2.04
N GLN A 84 21.11 5.00 1.48
CA GLN A 84 19.91 5.43 2.20
C GLN A 84 18.83 4.34 2.26
N GLU A 85 18.44 3.98 3.48
CA GLU A 85 17.24 3.15 3.74
C GLU A 85 15.94 3.85 3.36
N GLU A 86 14.89 3.07 3.10
CA GLU A 86 13.55 3.61 2.88
C GLU A 86 13.08 4.37 4.13
N ARG A 87 12.42 5.52 3.93
CA ARG A 87 11.92 6.38 5.01
C ARG A 87 10.45 6.69 4.79
N ALA A 88 9.76 7.03 5.87
CA ALA A 88 8.40 7.55 5.80
C ALA A 88 8.35 8.80 4.89
N PRO A 89 7.31 8.94 4.06
CA PRO A 89 7.12 10.12 3.23
C PRO A 89 6.79 11.36 4.08
N PRO A 90 7.05 12.57 3.59
CA PRO A 90 6.73 13.82 4.30
C PRO A 90 5.21 14.12 4.36
N VAL A 91 4.39 13.33 3.67
CA VAL A 91 2.94 13.43 3.66
C VAL A 91 2.36 12.02 3.63
N ASN A 92 1.44 11.76 4.55
CA ASN A 92 0.64 10.56 4.55
C ASN A 92 -0.47 10.67 3.50
N LEU A 93 -0.44 9.79 2.50
CA LEU A 93 -1.33 9.82 1.35
C LEU A 93 -2.16 8.55 1.25
N ILE A 94 -3.41 8.72 0.86
CA ILE A 94 -4.29 7.64 0.40
C ILE A 94 -4.75 7.99 -1.01
N SER A 95 -4.21 7.32 -2.03
CA SER A 95 -4.65 7.46 -3.41
C SER A 95 -5.73 6.44 -3.74
N ILE A 96 -6.84 6.90 -4.30
CA ILE A 96 -7.96 6.05 -4.71
C ILE A 96 -7.74 5.61 -6.16
N ARG A 97 -7.47 4.32 -6.37
CA ARG A 97 -7.27 3.79 -7.73
C ARG A 97 -8.59 3.47 -8.40
N GLU A 98 -8.72 3.85 -9.67
CA GLU A 98 -9.86 3.50 -10.52
C GLU A 98 -10.11 2.00 -10.51
N ALA A 99 -11.36 1.58 -10.25
CA ALA A 99 -11.77 0.19 -10.13
C ALA A 99 -10.89 -0.69 -9.21
N GLY A 100 -10.08 -0.08 -8.34
CA GLY A 100 -8.98 -0.76 -7.66
C GLY A 100 -8.88 -0.44 -6.17
N PRO A 101 -7.74 -0.79 -5.54
CA PRO A 101 -7.54 -0.64 -4.11
C PRO A 101 -7.29 0.81 -3.68
N TYR A 102 -7.28 1.03 -2.37
CA TYR A 102 -6.63 2.20 -1.78
C TYR A 102 -5.12 1.97 -1.77
N ALA A 103 -4.33 2.92 -2.28
CA ALA A 103 -2.87 2.89 -2.18
C ALA A 103 -2.42 3.88 -1.11
N LEU A 104 -1.80 3.38 -0.05
CA LEU A 104 -1.36 4.15 1.10
C LEU A 104 0.15 4.41 1.01
N ARG A 105 0.57 5.61 1.39
CA ARG A 105 1.96 5.98 1.67
C ARG A 105 2.01 6.71 3.02
N GLY A 106 2.87 6.30 3.95
CA GLY A 106 2.97 6.86 5.31
C GLY A 106 3.78 5.95 6.23
N ASP A 107 3.97 6.27 7.51
CA ASP A 107 4.50 5.30 8.50
C ASP A 107 3.36 4.36 8.96
N LEU A 108 3.19 3.21 8.30
CA LEU A 108 1.96 2.42 8.40
C LEU A 108 2.04 1.36 9.50
N LYS A 109 0.98 1.28 10.32
CA LYS A 109 0.78 0.24 11.33
C LYS A 109 -0.56 -0.44 11.12
N LEU A 110 -0.56 -1.76 10.91
CA LEU A 110 -1.76 -2.59 10.82
C LEU A 110 -2.01 -3.29 12.15
N ASP A 111 -3.14 -2.99 12.80
CA ASP A 111 -3.50 -3.52 14.13
C ASP A 111 -2.36 -3.36 15.15
N GLY A 112 -1.65 -2.23 15.07
CA GLY A 112 -0.52 -1.88 15.94
C GLY A 112 0.85 -2.38 15.45
N ALA A 113 0.91 -3.33 14.52
CA ALA A 113 2.15 -3.86 13.96
C ALA A 113 2.67 -2.98 12.80
N PRO A 114 3.95 -2.55 12.78
CA PRO A 114 4.51 -1.84 11.64
C PRO A 114 4.52 -2.71 10.38
N ILE A 115 4.09 -2.15 9.24
CA ILE A 115 4.05 -2.86 7.94
C ILE A 115 4.87 -2.16 6.84
N GLY A 116 5.72 -1.22 7.23
CA GLY A 116 6.52 -0.39 6.32
C GLY A 116 5.77 0.83 5.81
N TYR A 117 6.21 1.38 4.68
CA TYR A 117 5.78 2.73 4.27
C TYR A 117 4.70 2.80 3.19
N ARG A 118 4.32 1.64 2.64
CA ARG A 118 3.45 1.52 1.47
C ARG A 118 2.55 0.30 1.60
N ALA A 119 1.26 0.43 1.30
CA ALA A 119 0.34 -0.71 1.29
C ALA A 119 -0.81 -0.48 0.32
N THR A 120 -1.33 -1.56 -0.26
CA THR A 120 -2.59 -1.51 -1.04
C THR A 120 -3.68 -2.28 -0.32
N LEU A 121 -4.76 -1.60 0.05
CA LEU A 121 -5.85 -2.16 0.83
C LEU A 121 -7.10 -2.39 -0.02
N CYS A 122 -7.81 -3.48 0.26
CA CYS A 122 -9.00 -3.90 -0.48
C CYS A 122 -10.12 -2.86 -0.37
N ARG A 123 -10.64 -2.44 -1.53
CA ARG A 123 -11.80 -1.55 -1.67
C ARG A 123 -13.05 -2.26 -2.19
N CYS A 124 -12.87 -3.40 -2.86
CA CYS A 124 -13.93 -4.12 -3.57
C CYS A 124 -14.71 -5.13 -2.72
N GLY A 125 -14.18 -5.56 -1.58
CA GLY A 125 -14.75 -6.62 -0.74
C GLY A 125 -14.40 -8.05 -1.15
N ALA A 126 -13.84 -8.27 -2.35
CA ALA A 126 -13.61 -9.62 -2.89
C ALA A 126 -12.25 -10.26 -2.52
N SER A 127 -11.27 -9.47 -2.03
CA SER A 127 -9.94 -10.01 -1.69
C SER A 127 -10.02 -11.20 -0.73
N LYS A 128 -9.24 -12.25 -1.00
CA LYS A 128 -9.04 -13.41 -0.11
C LYS A 128 -7.91 -13.17 0.89
N ASN A 129 -7.14 -12.10 0.72
CA ASN A 129 -6.05 -11.69 1.61
C ASN A 129 -6.36 -10.37 2.34
N LYS A 130 -7.60 -10.19 2.81
CA LYS A 130 -8.00 -8.96 3.52
C LYS A 130 -7.11 -8.75 4.76
N PRO A 131 -6.77 -7.50 5.12
CA PRO A 131 -7.25 -6.24 4.51
C PRO A 131 -6.53 -5.84 3.22
N TYR A 132 -5.49 -6.56 2.81
CA TYR A 132 -4.73 -6.27 1.60
C TYR A 132 -5.55 -6.53 0.33
N CYS A 133 -5.18 -5.84 -0.73
CA CYS A 133 -5.62 -6.16 -2.08
C CYS A 133 -4.78 -7.32 -2.64
N ASP A 134 -5.43 -8.26 -3.31
CA ASP A 134 -4.82 -9.41 -4.00
C ASP A 134 -5.15 -9.45 -5.50
N GLY A 135 -5.83 -8.41 -6.02
CA GLY A 135 -6.26 -8.34 -7.42
C GLY A 135 -7.65 -8.90 -7.72
N ALA A 136 -8.36 -9.50 -6.73
CA ALA A 136 -9.69 -10.09 -6.94
C ALA A 136 -10.76 -9.11 -7.46
N HIS A 137 -10.49 -7.80 -7.43
CA HIS A 137 -11.38 -6.78 -7.98
C HIS A 137 -11.59 -6.89 -9.51
N HIS A 138 -10.63 -7.48 -10.25
CA HIS A 138 -10.78 -7.74 -11.68
C HIS A 138 -11.85 -8.82 -11.94
N GLU A 139 -11.71 -9.98 -11.30
CA GLU A 139 -12.66 -11.09 -11.42
C GLU A 139 -14.03 -10.72 -10.86
N ALA A 140 -14.07 -9.93 -9.78
CA ALA A 140 -15.31 -9.44 -9.19
C ALA A 140 -16.00 -8.33 -10.01
N GLY A 141 -15.39 -7.84 -11.09
CA GLY A 141 -15.95 -6.75 -11.90
C GLY A 141 -16.19 -5.47 -11.11
N PHE A 142 -15.31 -5.16 -10.14
CA PHE A 142 -15.51 -4.03 -9.24
C PHE A 142 -15.46 -2.71 -10.00
N ALA A 143 -16.60 -2.03 -10.07
CA ALA A 143 -16.73 -0.71 -10.70
C ALA A 143 -16.86 0.38 -9.63
N ALA A 144 -15.83 1.21 -9.48
CA ALA A 144 -15.89 2.41 -8.66
C ALA A 144 -14.81 3.40 -9.09
N THR A 145 -15.23 4.66 -9.28
CA THR A 145 -14.32 5.72 -9.70
C THR A 145 -13.14 5.90 -8.73
N GLY A 146 -11.98 6.20 -9.30
CA GLY A 146 -10.82 6.78 -8.64
C GLY A 146 -10.91 8.30 -8.50
N GLU A 147 -11.95 8.91 -9.06
CA GLU A 147 -12.20 10.36 -9.08
C GLU A 147 -13.48 10.75 -8.30
N PRO A 148 -13.61 10.39 -7.02
CA PRO A 148 -14.77 10.84 -6.24
C PRO A 148 -14.76 12.36 -6.08
N PRO A 149 -15.92 13.00 -5.87
CA PRO A 149 -16.00 14.44 -5.62
C PRO A 149 -15.13 14.88 -4.44
N THR A 150 -14.64 16.12 -4.50
CA THR A 150 -13.98 16.75 -3.35
C THR A 150 -15.03 17.00 -2.27
N GLY A 151 -14.75 16.58 -1.03
CA GLY A 151 -15.63 16.81 0.11
C GLY A 151 -15.35 18.14 0.82
N ASP A 152 -15.99 18.35 1.96
CA ASP A 152 -15.92 19.64 2.68
C ASP A 152 -14.68 19.80 3.57
N LYS A 153 -13.97 18.71 3.86
CA LYS A 153 -12.77 18.72 4.72
C LYS A 153 -11.51 18.77 3.87
N THR A 154 -11.14 19.96 3.39
CA THR A 154 -9.99 20.12 2.47
C THR A 154 -8.92 21.07 2.97
N ASP A 155 -9.14 21.71 4.12
CA ASP A 155 -8.14 22.57 4.74
C ASP A 155 -6.85 21.80 5.05
N MET A 156 -5.71 22.49 4.92
CA MET A 156 -4.41 21.90 5.19
C MET A 156 -4.30 21.49 6.65
N LEU A 157 -3.83 20.27 6.91
CA LEU A 157 -3.51 19.84 8.27
C LEU A 157 -2.25 20.55 8.76
N ALA A 158 -2.20 20.89 10.04
CA ALA A 158 -1.02 21.50 10.66
C ALA A 158 0.20 20.56 10.62
N VAL A 159 -0.05 19.25 10.75
CA VAL A 159 0.95 18.19 10.61
C VAL A 159 0.46 17.22 9.54
N ARG A 160 1.34 16.79 8.64
CA ARG A 160 0.96 16.03 7.42
C ARG A 160 1.56 14.63 7.35
N ASP A 161 2.55 14.36 8.18
CA ASP A 161 3.25 13.10 8.32
C ASP A 161 2.92 12.43 9.67
N GLY A 162 3.77 11.50 10.09
CA GLY A 162 3.63 10.73 11.31
C GLY A 162 2.93 9.39 11.10
N PRO A 163 2.76 8.59 12.17
CA PRO A 163 2.20 7.24 12.07
C PRO A 163 0.75 7.24 11.57
N VAL A 164 0.43 6.23 10.76
CA VAL A 164 -0.92 5.91 10.30
C VAL A 164 -1.32 4.55 10.83
N GLU A 165 -2.29 4.55 11.74
CA GLU A 165 -2.94 3.35 12.27
C GLU A 165 -4.01 2.89 11.28
N ILE A 166 -3.94 1.62 10.88
CA ILE A 166 -4.92 0.93 10.05
C ILE A 166 -5.52 -0.17 10.94
N ALA A 167 -6.83 -0.10 11.18
CA ALA A 167 -7.56 -1.10 11.98
C ALA A 167 -8.79 -1.57 11.19
N PRO A 168 -8.69 -2.69 10.46
CA PRO A 168 -9.83 -3.28 9.77
C PRO A 168 -10.90 -3.69 10.79
N GLN A 169 -12.11 -3.17 10.66
CA GLN A 169 -13.21 -3.52 11.56
C GLN A 169 -13.84 -4.83 11.13
N ALA A 170 -14.11 -5.75 12.06
CA ALA A 170 -14.79 -7.01 11.77
C ALA A 170 -16.07 -6.76 10.95
N ASP A 171 -16.24 -7.49 9.83
CA ASP A 171 -17.38 -7.37 8.91
C ASP A 171 -17.64 -5.94 8.39
N GLY A 172 -16.62 -5.08 8.46
CA GLY A 172 -16.80 -3.63 8.42
C GLY A 172 -15.72 -2.88 7.63
N PRO A 173 -15.72 -1.54 7.77
CA PRO A 173 -14.81 -0.65 7.06
C PRO A 173 -13.35 -0.80 7.51
N LEU A 174 -12.44 -0.14 6.78
CA LEU A 174 -11.10 0.16 7.28
C LEU A 174 -11.19 1.42 8.13
N MET A 175 -10.87 1.33 9.41
CA MET A 175 -10.64 2.53 10.23
C MET A 175 -9.18 2.94 10.05
N LEU A 176 -8.97 4.20 9.68
CA LEU A 176 -7.65 4.80 9.62
C LEU A 176 -7.56 5.98 10.57
N LYS A 177 -6.43 6.11 11.27
CA LYS A 177 -6.14 7.22 12.19
C LYS A 177 -4.70 7.69 12.02
N GLY A 178 -4.49 9.00 12.07
CA GLY A 178 -3.23 9.67 11.72
C GLY A 178 -3.54 10.84 10.78
N ASN A 179 -2.57 11.72 10.52
CA ASN A 179 -2.75 12.81 9.56
C ASN A 179 -2.88 12.21 8.16
N LEU A 180 -3.96 12.44 7.43
CA LEU A 180 -4.22 11.80 6.13
C LEU A 180 -4.64 12.83 5.09
N GLU A 181 -4.03 12.77 3.91
CA GLU A 181 -4.61 13.35 2.70
C GLU A 181 -5.10 12.23 1.77
N ILE A 182 -6.42 12.19 1.58
CA ILE A 182 -7.08 11.31 0.64
C ILE A 182 -7.15 12.06 -0.69
N VAL A 183 -6.59 11.45 -1.73
CA VAL A 183 -6.52 12.01 -3.08
C VAL A 183 -7.16 11.07 -4.09
N SER A 184 -7.67 11.65 -5.18
CA SER A 184 -8.14 10.90 -6.33
C SER A 184 -6.99 10.24 -7.09
N GLY A 185 -7.32 9.47 -8.13
CA GLY A 185 -6.34 8.83 -9.01
C GLY A 185 -5.41 9.83 -9.71
N THR A 186 -5.87 11.03 -10.00
CA THR A 186 -5.09 12.13 -10.58
C THR A 186 -4.36 13.00 -9.55
N GLY A 187 -4.56 12.75 -8.25
CA GLY A 187 -3.93 13.51 -7.16
C GLY A 187 -4.73 14.71 -6.65
N ARG A 188 -5.94 14.96 -7.18
CA ARG A 188 -6.84 15.99 -6.63
C ARG A 188 -7.25 15.60 -5.20
N VAL A 189 -7.26 16.58 -4.31
CA VAL A 189 -7.68 16.37 -2.91
C VAL A 189 -9.16 15.99 -2.85
N VAL A 190 -9.44 14.88 -2.17
CA VAL A 190 -10.80 14.41 -1.83
C VAL A 190 -11.14 14.81 -0.41
N ALA A 191 -10.23 14.58 0.54
CA ALA A 191 -10.37 15.01 1.93
C ALA A 191 -9.02 15.05 2.65
N ARG A 192 -8.93 15.87 3.69
CA ARG A 192 -7.83 15.95 4.66
C ARG A 192 -8.39 15.76 6.06
N VAL A 193 -7.97 14.70 6.74
CA VAL A 193 -8.56 14.27 8.02
C VAL A 193 -7.54 13.57 8.91
N GLU A 194 -7.79 13.56 10.21
CA GLU A 194 -6.99 12.79 11.18
C GLU A 194 -7.56 11.38 11.44
N LYS A 195 -8.76 11.11 10.94
CA LYS A 195 -9.47 9.84 11.07
C LYS A 195 -10.45 9.64 9.91
N ALA A 196 -10.47 8.44 9.34
CA ALA A 196 -11.40 8.06 8.27
C ALA A 196 -11.93 6.64 8.47
N PHE A 197 -13.15 6.39 7.98
CA PHE A 197 -13.68 5.04 7.80
C PHE A 197 -13.89 4.81 6.31
N LEU A 198 -13.02 4.02 5.68
CA LEU A 198 -13.08 3.76 4.24
C LEU A 198 -13.90 2.49 3.95
N CYS A 199 -14.68 2.54 2.88
CA CYS A 199 -15.46 1.41 2.41
C CYS A 199 -14.52 0.27 2.02
N ARG A 200 -14.69 -0.90 2.66
CA ARG A 200 -13.97 -2.14 2.35
C ARG A 200 -14.85 -3.21 1.69
N CYS A 201 -16.17 -3.08 1.80
CA CYS A 201 -17.13 -4.05 1.27
C CYS A 201 -17.50 -3.86 -0.20
N GLY A 202 -17.04 -2.77 -0.84
CA GLY A 202 -17.37 -2.46 -2.24
C GLY A 202 -18.76 -1.86 -2.49
N GLN A 203 -19.66 -1.84 -1.51
CA GLN A 203 -21.08 -1.50 -1.74
C GLN A 203 -21.54 -0.13 -1.20
N SER A 204 -20.64 0.71 -0.69
CA SER A 204 -21.04 2.06 -0.28
C SER A 204 -21.52 2.91 -1.46
N ALA A 205 -22.57 3.70 -1.26
CA ALA A 205 -22.98 4.77 -2.17
C ALA A 205 -22.16 6.05 -1.99
N ASN A 206 -21.47 6.20 -0.85
CA ASN A 206 -20.60 7.35 -0.53
C ASN A 206 -19.10 7.02 -0.63
N LYS A 207 -18.70 6.21 -1.63
CA LYS A 207 -17.28 5.85 -1.82
C LYS A 207 -16.43 7.14 -1.98
N PRO A 208 -15.23 7.20 -1.37
CA PRO A 208 -14.49 6.10 -0.74
C PRO A 208 -14.88 5.81 0.72
N PHE A 209 -15.77 6.60 1.30
CA PHE A 209 -16.13 6.49 2.71
C PHE A 209 -17.13 5.36 2.97
N CYS A 210 -17.20 4.90 4.21
CA CYS A 210 -18.21 3.96 4.65
C CYS A 210 -19.53 4.68 4.97
N ASP A 211 -20.64 4.11 4.55
CA ASP A 211 -22.02 4.57 4.85
C ASP A 211 -22.88 3.50 5.55
N GLY A 212 -22.24 2.41 6.01
CA GLY A 212 -22.94 1.29 6.65
C GLY A 212 -23.48 0.22 5.70
N ALA A 213 -23.29 0.32 4.37
CA ALA A 213 -23.76 -0.69 3.41
C ALA A 213 -23.31 -2.13 3.74
N HIS A 214 -22.12 -2.29 4.34
CA HIS A 214 -21.58 -3.59 4.78
C HIS A 214 -22.55 -4.36 5.70
N LYS A 215 -23.31 -3.67 6.56
CA LYS A 215 -24.31 -4.31 7.43
C LYS A 215 -25.49 -4.84 6.62
N LYS A 216 -25.96 -4.05 5.65
CA LYS A 216 -27.13 -4.37 4.81
C LYS A 216 -26.87 -5.56 3.90
N ILE A 217 -25.65 -5.66 3.37
CA ILE A 217 -25.26 -6.76 2.46
C ILE A 217 -24.66 -7.97 3.21
N GLY A 218 -24.59 -7.94 4.53
CA GLY A 218 -24.02 -9.03 5.33
C GLY A 218 -22.55 -9.32 5.00
N PHE A 219 -21.73 -8.28 4.77
CA PHE A 219 -20.31 -8.44 4.45
C PHE A 219 -19.57 -9.23 5.54
N LYS A 220 -18.70 -10.17 5.12
CA LYS A 220 -17.89 -11.02 6.02
C LYS A 220 -16.42 -10.99 5.63
N THR A 221 -15.53 -10.98 6.63
CA THR A 221 -14.07 -10.92 6.44
C THR A 221 -13.32 -11.88 7.32
#